data_AF-A0A7Y5C800-F1
#
_entry.id   AF-A0A7Y5C800-F1
#
_cell.length_a   1.000
_cell.length_b   1.000
_cell.length_c   1.000
_cell.angle_alpha   90.00
_cell.angle_beta   90.00
_cell.angle_gamma   90.00
#
_symmetry.space_group_name_H-M   'P 1'
#
loop_
_entity.id
_entity.type
_entity.pdbx_description
1 polymer ?
#
loop_
_entity_poly.entity_id
_entity_poly.type
_entity_poly.pdbx_seq_one_letter_code
_entity_poly.pdbx_strand_id
1 'polypeptide(L)'
;MDRYTVIGIAFACATAPFAWGYPEFQQYVQKTSGRTVNCAMCHSHPDGPEGLKPGQIGSLTQEELDRLGRARAAFEPGQNVESPILNAFGNSIIKKVGKTKFLQIRLHPEELPAALGPETDLDHDGISDSAEFLAGTDPLDEGSGPPSQLFIHNLRENAFNVIMMVIATALGIYGLNALLHGFDQAMRARREARTLE
;
A
#
# COMPACT_ATOMS: atom_id res chain seq x y z
N MET A 1 28.06 -32.56 -37.48
CA MET A 1 26.86 -33.40 -37.57
C MET A 1 27.21 -34.63 -36.75
N ASP A 2 26.80 -34.82 -35.50
CA ASP A 2 25.49 -34.61 -34.82
C ASP A 2 25.74 -34.22 -33.34
N ARG A 3 25.08 -33.22 -32.70
CA ARG A 3 23.67 -33.12 -32.25
C ARG A 3 23.25 -34.40 -31.51
N TYR A 4 23.10 -34.51 -30.19
CA TYR A 4 22.29 -33.71 -29.27
C TYR A 4 22.71 -33.98 -27.81
N THR A 5 23.24 -32.97 -27.13
CA THR A 5 23.33 -32.94 -25.67
C THR A 5 22.00 -32.43 -25.14
N VAL A 6 21.12 -33.34 -24.69
CA VAL A 6 19.87 -32.96 -24.02
C VAL A 6 20.22 -32.52 -22.60
N ILE A 7 20.48 -31.21 -22.45
CA ILE A 7 20.54 -30.55 -21.15
C ILE A 7 19.10 -30.48 -20.65
N GLY A 8 18.76 -31.38 -19.72
CA GLY A 8 17.54 -31.30 -18.94
C GLY A 8 17.60 -30.03 -18.09
N ILE A 9 16.88 -28.99 -18.52
CA ILE A 9 16.59 -27.81 -17.70
C ILE A 9 15.64 -28.30 -16.62
N ALA A 10 16.21 -28.65 -15.46
CA ALA A 10 15.45 -28.85 -14.24
C ALA A 10 14.71 -27.54 -13.95
N PHE A 11 13.38 -27.62 -14.07
CA PHE A 11 12.45 -26.58 -13.67
C PHE A 11 12.62 -26.38 -12.16
N ALA A 12 13.55 -25.51 -11.76
CA ALA A 12 13.63 -24.99 -10.41
C ALA A 12 12.42 -24.08 -10.22
N CYS A 13 11.27 -24.71 -9.95
CA CYS A 13 10.12 -24.04 -9.38
C CYS A 13 10.61 -23.52 -8.03
N ALA A 14 11.04 -22.26 -8.02
CA ALA A 14 11.50 -21.57 -6.84
C ALA A 14 10.34 -21.57 -5.84
N THR A 15 10.41 -22.51 -4.89
CA THR A 15 9.63 -22.46 -3.66
C THR A 15 10.08 -21.20 -2.94
N ALA A 16 9.35 -20.10 -3.15
CA ALA A 16 9.51 -18.91 -2.34
C ALA A 16 9.41 -19.33 -0.87
N PRO A 17 10.34 -18.88 0.00
CA PRO A 17 10.28 -19.23 1.41
C PRO A 17 8.97 -18.72 1.99
N PHE A 18 8.17 -19.68 2.46
CA PHE A 18 6.89 -19.47 3.12
C PHE A 18 7.09 -18.64 4.40
N ALA A 19 6.83 -17.33 4.34
CA ALA A 19 6.79 -16.46 5.50
C ALA A 19 5.42 -16.61 6.20
N TRP A 20 5.31 -17.55 7.14
CA TRP A 20 4.03 -17.99 7.72
C TRP A 20 3.75 -17.35 9.08
N GLY A 21 3.42 -16.06 9.04
CA GLY A 21 2.86 -15.29 10.16
C GLY A 21 1.73 -15.99 10.88
N TYR A 22 0.76 -16.31 10.04
CA TYR A 22 -0.53 -16.88 10.37
C TYR A 22 -1.10 -17.32 9.01
N PRO A 23 -0.76 -18.53 8.55
CA PRO A 23 -1.15 -18.99 7.21
C PRO A 23 -2.65 -18.98 6.98
N GLU A 24 -3.44 -19.03 8.04
CA GLU A 24 -4.90 -18.98 8.01
C GLU A 24 -5.39 -17.67 7.38
N PHE A 25 -4.80 -16.53 7.76
CA PHE A 25 -5.12 -15.23 7.17
C PHE A 25 -4.67 -15.15 5.71
N GLN A 26 -3.48 -15.64 5.39
CA GLN A 26 -2.97 -15.64 4.01
C GLN A 26 -3.85 -16.50 3.09
N GLN A 27 -4.23 -17.69 3.54
CA GLN A 27 -5.12 -18.59 2.78
C GLN A 27 -6.50 -17.97 2.58
N TYR A 28 -7.05 -17.32 3.62
CA TYR A 28 -8.32 -16.62 3.53
C TYR A 28 -8.27 -15.46 2.53
N VAL A 29 -7.25 -14.60 2.63
CA VAL A 29 -7.06 -13.46 1.72
C VAL A 29 -6.85 -13.95 0.29
N GLN A 30 -6.03 -14.97 0.07
CA GLN A 30 -5.81 -15.55 -1.25
C GLN A 30 -7.10 -16.12 -1.85
N LYS A 31 -7.91 -16.82 -1.04
CA LYS A 31 -9.21 -17.34 -1.47
C LYS A 31 -10.21 -16.25 -1.83
N THR A 32 -10.18 -15.13 -1.11
CA THR A 32 -11.19 -14.06 -1.22
C THR A 32 -10.83 -13.02 -2.29
N SER A 33 -9.58 -12.58 -2.30
CA SER A 33 -9.08 -11.54 -3.23
C SER A 33 -8.52 -12.12 -4.54
N GLY A 34 -8.15 -13.40 -4.56
CA GLY A 34 -7.41 -14.01 -5.67
C GLY A 34 -5.93 -13.60 -5.74
N ARG A 35 -5.43 -12.79 -4.79
CA ARG A 35 -4.03 -12.33 -4.75
C ARG A 35 -3.20 -13.27 -3.89
N THR A 36 -2.06 -13.71 -4.44
CA THR A 36 -1.20 -14.71 -3.80
C THR A 36 -0.14 -14.11 -2.89
N VAL A 37 0.20 -12.83 -3.07
CA VAL A 37 1.25 -12.14 -2.33
C VAL A 37 0.91 -10.66 -2.26
N ASN A 38 0.37 -10.19 -1.14
CA ASN A 38 0.42 -8.78 -0.77
C ASN A 38 0.20 -8.65 0.74
N CYS A 39 0.88 -7.69 1.32
CA CYS A 39 1.53 -7.86 2.61
C CYS A 39 0.71 -7.45 3.84
N ALA A 40 -0.62 -7.51 3.76
CA ALA A 40 -1.51 -7.22 4.89
C ALA A 40 -1.07 -7.89 6.21
N MET A 41 -0.58 -9.12 6.16
CA MET A 41 -0.04 -9.83 7.34
C MET A 41 1.43 -10.22 7.16
N CYS A 42 2.17 -9.52 6.30
CA CYS A 42 3.61 -9.72 6.21
C CYS A 42 4.25 -9.11 7.44
N HIS A 43 4.47 -9.95 8.44
CA HIS A 43 5.25 -9.56 9.59
C HIS A 43 6.72 -9.37 9.19
N SER A 44 7.42 -8.54 9.96
CA SER A 44 8.88 -8.66 10.11
C SER A 44 9.27 -10.03 10.69
N HIS A 45 8.41 -10.63 11.54
CA HIS A 45 8.61 -11.98 12.04
C HIS A 45 7.30 -12.65 12.54
N PRO A 46 6.94 -13.85 12.05
CA PRO A 46 5.90 -14.72 12.62
C PRO A 46 6.24 -15.38 13.96
N ASP A 47 7.52 -15.28 14.37
CA ASP A 47 8.31 -16.30 15.09
C ASP A 47 8.82 -17.47 14.22
N GLY A 48 9.42 -17.15 13.06
CA GLY A 48 10.37 -18.01 12.32
C GLY A 48 11.68 -18.31 13.09
N PRO A 49 12.71 -18.96 12.51
CA PRO A 49 13.86 -19.43 13.28
C PRO A 49 14.57 -18.28 14.01
N GLU A 50 14.78 -18.47 15.32
CA GLU A 50 15.45 -17.51 16.21
C GLU A 50 16.80 -17.05 15.62
N GLY A 51 17.12 -15.76 15.79
CA GLY A 51 18.35 -15.21 15.25
C GLY A 51 18.63 -13.76 15.68
N LEU A 52 19.68 -13.18 15.10
CA LEU A 52 20.21 -11.86 15.42
C LEU A 52 19.78 -10.76 14.42
N LYS A 53 18.84 -11.04 13.51
CA LYS A 53 18.36 -10.03 12.56
C LYS A 53 17.44 -9.02 13.27
N PRO A 54 17.41 -7.74 12.83
CA PRO A 54 16.52 -6.73 13.40
C PRO A 54 15.06 -7.22 13.47
N GLY A 55 14.42 -7.03 14.62
CA GLY A 55 13.04 -7.48 14.87
C GLY A 55 12.93 -8.94 15.32
N GLN A 56 14.03 -9.67 15.48
CA GLN A 56 14.06 -10.99 16.12
C GLN A 56 14.38 -10.84 17.62
N ILE A 57 13.87 -11.76 18.45
CA ILE A 57 14.05 -11.72 19.91
C ILE A 57 15.53 -11.62 20.30
N GLY A 58 16.41 -12.32 19.57
CA GLY A 58 17.86 -12.33 19.84
C GLY A 58 18.59 -11.04 19.50
N SER A 59 17.98 -10.13 18.72
CA SER A 59 18.55 -8.82 18.41
C SER A 59 18.02 -7.70 19.32
N LEU A 60 17.09 -7.99 20.23
CA LEU A 60 16.42 -6.97 21.03
C LEU A 60 17.33 -6.50 22.18
N THR A 61 17.34 -5.19 22.39
CA THR A 61 17.90 -4.57 23.60
C THR A 61 17.08 -4.92 24.83
N GLN A 62 17.63 -4.68 26.03
CA GLN A 62 16.91 -4.94 27.29
C GLN A 62 15.60 -4.13 27.38
N GLU A 63 15.61 -2.89 26.90
CA GLU A 63 14.42 -2.03 26.87
C GLU A 63 13.34 -2.56 25.92
N GLU A 64 13.76 -3.11 24.78
CA GLU A 64 12.85 -3.77 23.82
C GLU A 64 12.31 -5.08 24.35
N LEU A 65 13.10 -5.86 25.10
CA LEU A 65 12.61 -7.05 25.79
C LEU A 65 11.56 -6.70 26.85
N ASP A 66 11.76 -5.62 27.61
CA ASP A 66 10.77 -5.15 28.57
C ASP A 66 9.48 -4.65 27.88
N ARG A 67 9.60 -3.95 26.75
CA ARG A 67 8.47 -3.57 25.90
C ARG A 67 7.74 -4.79 25.36
N LEU A 68 8.47 -5.79 24.87
CA LEU A 68 7.92 -7.05 24.40
C LEU A 68 7.18 -7.79 25.53
N GLY A 69 7.73 -7.79 26.75
CA GLY A 69 7.06 -8.33 27.93
C GLY A 69 5.71 -7.66 28.21
N ARG A 70 5.66 -6.32 28.16
CA ARG A 70 4.41 -5.55 28.30
C ARG A 70 3.42 -5.86 27.18
N ALA A 71 3.89 -5.90 25.93
CA ALA A 71 3.05 -6.24 24.77
C ALA A 71 2.49 -7.67 24.85
N ARG A 72 3.28 -8.63 25.34
CA ARG A 72 2.84 -10.02 25.53
C ARG A 72 1.79 -10.18 26.62
N ALA A 73 1.80 -9.29 27.62
CA ALA A 73 0.83 -9.25 28.72
C ALA A 73 -0.48 -8.49 28.35
N ALA A 74 -0.53 -7.82 27.19
CA ALA A 74 -1.71 -7.10 26.74
C ALA A 74 -2.72 -8.03 26.06
N PHE A 75 -3.54 -8.68 26.89
CA PHE A 75 -4.57 -9.61 26.43
C PHE A 75 -5.83 -8.91 25.93
N GLU A 76 -6.17 -7.78 26.56
CA GLU A 76 -7.40 -7.01 26.31
C GLU A 76 -7.17 -5.83 25.35
N PRO A 77 -8.19 -5.42 24.58
CA PRO A 77 -8.11 -4.26 23.68
C PRO A 77 -7.95 -2.94 24.45
N GLY A 78 -7.48 -1.90 23.75
CA GLY A 78 -7.34 -0.54 24.29
C GLY A 78 -6.06 -0.31 25.11
N GLN A 79 -5.23 -1.34 25.32
CA GLN A 79 -3.92 -1.17 25.94
C GLN A 79 -2.93 -0.57 24.93
N ASN A 80 -2.29 0.54 25.30
CA ASN A 80 -1.32 1.20 24.44
C ASN A 80 0.06 0.53 24.60
N VAL A 81 0.23 -0.61 23.94
CA VAL A 81 1.47 -1.37 23.92
C VAL A 81 1.99 -1.52 22.50
N GLU A 82 3.30 -1.38 22.33
CA GLU A 82 3.98 -1.55 21.06
C GLU A 82 5.00 -2.69 21.17
N SER A 83 4.73 -3.74 20.41
CA SER A 83 5.62 -4.88 20.29
C SER A 83 6.75 -4.56 19.30
N PRO A 84 8.03 -4.68 19.68
CA PRO A 84 9.16 -4.44 18.77
C PRO A 84 9.28 -5.51 17.67
N ILE A 85 8.57 -6.63 17.81
CA ILE A 85 8.57 -7.73 16.83
C ILE A 85 7.38 -7.66 15.84
N LEU A 86 6.41 -6.77 16.09
CA LEU A 86 5.28 -6.56 15.19
C LEU A 86 5.52 -5.31 14.35
N ASN A 87 5.04 -5.32 13.10
CA ASN A 87 4.92 -4.11 12.29
C ASN A 87 3.78 -3.22 12.81
N ALA A 88 3.60 -2.04 12.19
CA ALA A 88 2.57 -1.10 12.61
C ALA A 88 1.15 -1.68 12.53
N PHE A 89 0.84 -2.45 11.47
CA PHE A 89 -0.46 -3.12 11.32
C PHE A 89 -0.70 -4.21 12.38
N GLY A 90 0.30 -5.04 12.68
CA GLY A 90 0.21 -6.02 13.76
C GLY A 90 -0.01 -5.37 15.12
N ASN A 91 0.67 -4.25 15.39
CA ASN A 91 0.44 -3.47 16.61
C ASN A 91 -0.97 -2.83 16.63
N SER A 92 -1.48 -2.33 15.50
CA SER A 92 -2.84 -1.76 15.41
C SER A 92 -3.91 -2.82 15.68
N ILE A 93 -3.75 -4.04 15.15
CA ILE A 93 -4.62 -5.18 15.43
C ILE A 93 -4.66 -5.48 16.92
N ILE A 94 -3.51 -5.66 17.57
CA ILE A 94 -3.48 -6.01 19.00
C ILE A 94 -4.07 -4.88 19.85
N LYS A 95 -3.79 -3.62 19.52
CA LYS A 95 -4.36 -2.46 20.22
C LYS A 95 -5.88 -2.38 20.10
N LYS A 96 -6.43 -2.67 18.91
CA LYS A 96 -7.87 -2.52 18.63
C LYS A 96 -8.69 -3.76 19.03
N VAL A 97 -8.18 -4.94 18.71
CA VAL A 97 -8.87 -6.22 18.86
C VAL A 97 -8.50 -6.92 20.17
N GLY A 98 -7.28 -6.73 20.67
CA GLY A 98 -6.73 -7.48 21.80
C GLY A 98 -6.17 -8.84 21.36
N LYS A 99 -5.14 -9.31 22.06
CA LYS A 99 -4.44 -10.57 21.72
C LYS A 99 -5.35 -11.79 21.85
N THR A 100 -6.20 -11.85 22.89
CA THR A 100 -7.08 -13.00 23.13
C THR A 100 -8.06 -13.17 21.97
N LYS A 101 -8.72 -12.08 21.57
CA LYS A 101 -9.69 -12.09 20.47
C LYS A 101 -8.99 -12.29 19.12
N PHE A 102 -7.81 -11.72 18.90
CA PHE A 102 -7.03 -12.00 17.68
C PHE A 102 -6.71 -13.49 17.52
N LEU A 103 -6.32 -14.19 18.60
CA LEU A 103 -6.08 -15.64 18.57
C LEU A 103 -7.36 -16.46 18.30
N GLN A 104 -8.53 -15.96 18.69
CA GLN A 104 -9.82 -16.58 18.33
C GLN A 104 -10.14 -16.36 16.84
N ILE A 105 -9.97 -15.12 16.35
CA ILE A 105 -10.15 -14.75 14.95
C ILE A 105 -9.19 -15.51 14.04
N ARG A 106 -8.02 -15.95 14.53
CA ARG A 106 -7.14 -16.84 13.74
C ARG A 106 -7.86 -18.11 13.26
N LEU A 107 -8.83 -18.61 14.03
CA LEU A 107 -9.65 -19.77 13.65
C LEU A 107 -10.77 -19.39 12.65
N HIS A 108 -11.13 -18.10 12.60
CA HIS A 108 -12.17 -17.51 11.74
C HIS A 108 -11.67 -16.22 11.08
N PRO A 109 -10.72 -16.29 10.12
CA PRO A 109 -10.08 -15.11 9.51
C PRO A 109 -11.06 -14.07 8.92
N GLU A 110 -12.24 -14.53 8.51
CA GLU A 110 -13.35 -13.72 8.02
C GLU A 110 -13.88 -12.68 9.02
N GLU A 111 -13.63 -12.85 10.32
CA GLU A 111 -14.08 -11.94 11.37
C GLU A 111 -13.15 -10.73 11.56
N LEU A 112 -11.91 -10.80 11.06
CA LEU A 112 -10.92 -9.75 11.26
C LEU A 112 -11.36 -8.38 10.71
N PRO A 113 -11.89 -8.24 9.49
CA PRO A 113 -12.32 -6.95 8.96
C PRO A 113 -13.39 -6.30 9.84
N ALA A 114 -14.33 -7.09 10.36
CA ALA A 114 -15.37 -6.60 11.26
C ALA A 114 -14.80 -6.19 12.63
N ALA A 115 -13.79 -6.89 13.12
CA ALA A 115 -13.10 -6.55 14.37
C ALA A 115 -12.22 -5.31 14.24
N LEU A 116 -11.59 -5.10 13.08
CA LEU A 116 -10.83 -3.88 12.76
C LEU A 116 -11.77 -2.70 12.53
N GLY A 117 -12.87 -2.86 11.80
CA GLY A 117 -13.74 -1.75 11.42
C GLY A 117 -13.09 -0.77 10.43
N PRO A 118 -13.85 0.22 9.95
CA PRO A 118 -13.43 1.08 8.83
C PRO A 118 -12.54 2.27 9.24
N GLU A 119 -12.35 2.50 10.54
CA GLU A 119 -11.73 3.72 11.07
C GLU A 119 -10.19 3.72 11.02
N THR A 120 -9.56 2.59 10.70
CA THR A 120 -8.09 2.51 10.62
C THR A 120 -7.65 2.56 9.17
N ASP A 121 -6.70 3.45 8.90
CA ASP A 121 -6.06 3.73 7.62
C ASP A 121 -4.64 4.18 7.98
N LEU A 122 -3.70 3.25 8.01
CA LEU A 122 -2.37 3.44 8.61
C LEU A 122 -1.41 4.20 7.69
N ASP A 123 -1.50 4.00 6.38
CA ASP A 123 -0.71 4.71 5.37
C ASP A 123 -1.41 5.97 4.84
N HIS A 124 -2.67 6.19 5.21
CA HIS A 124 -3.46 7.38 4.91
C HIS A 124 -3.74 7.54 3.41
N ASP A 125 -3.87 6.42 2.69
CA ASP A 125 -4.22 6.39 1.26
C ASP A 125 -5.73 6.50 1.00
N GLY A 126 -6.52 6.61 2.08
CA GLY A 126 -7.97 6.75 2.07
C GLY A 126 -8.73 5.43 1.89
N ILE A 127 -8.03 4.30 1.95
CA ILE A 127 -8.60 2.95 1.99
C ILE A 127 -8.37 2.40 3.39
N SER A 128 -9.42 1.96 4.06
CA SER A 128 -9.25 1.43 5.42
C SER A 128 -8.44 0.12 5.41
N ASP A 129 -7.61 -0.12 6.43
CA ASP A 129 -6.81 -1.35 6.56
C ASP A 129 -7.68 -2.62 6.49
N SER A 130 -8.94 -2.54 6.94
CA SER A 130 -9.91 -3.64 6.88
C SER A 130 -10.32 -4.00 5.45
N ALA A 131 -10.48 -2.98 4.60
CA ALA A 131 -10.82 -3.13 3.19
C ALA A 131 -9.61 -3.63 2.39
N GLU A 132 -8.42 -3.16 2.75
CA GLU A 132 -7.16 -3.60 2.19
C GLU A 132 -6.84 -5.06 2.52
N PHE A 133 -7.05 -5.46 3.77
CA PHE A 133 -6.95 -6.87 4.17
C PHE A 133 -7.86 -7.76 3.32
N LEU A 134 -9.12 -7.34 3.11
CA LEU A 134 -10.07 -8.06 2.25
C LEU A 134 -9.64 -8.06 0.77
N ALA A 135 -9.06 -6.95 0.30
CA ALA A 135 -8.56 -6.80 -1.06
C ALA A 135 -7.22 -7.52 -1.29
N GLY A 136 -6.57 -8.01 -0.23
CA GLY A 136 -5.22 -8.53 -0.29
C GLY A 136 -4.23 -7.47 -0.78
N THR A 137 -4.28 -6.28 -0.19
CA THR A 137 -3.28 -5.21 -0.38
C THR A 137 -2.41 -5.04 0.86
N ASP A 138 -1.58 -4.02 0.93
CA ASP A 138 -0.63 -3.81 2.04
C ASP A 138 -0.98 -2.52 2.80
N PRO A 139 -1.54 -2.61 4.02
CA PRO A 139 -1.99 -1.46 4.80
C PRO A 139 -0.91 -0.51 5.31
N LEU A 140 0.33 -0.71 4.89
CA LEU A 140 1.47 0.11 5.26
C LEU A 140 2.13 0.76 4.03
N ASP A 141 1.55 0.59 2.85
CA ASP A 141 2.07 1.08 1.58
C ASP A 141 0.97 1.79 0.80
N GLU A 142 1.06 3.13 0.77
CA GLU A 142 0.14 4.03 0.06
C GLU A 142 -0.04 3.70 -1.44
N GLY A 143 0.90 2.96 -2.03
CA GLY A 143 0.83 2.50 -3.42
C GLY A 143 0.08 1.18 -3.59
N SER A 144 -0.34 0.54 -2.49
CA SER A 144 -0.86 -0.82 -2.45
C SER A 144 -2.34 -0.81 -2.10
N GLY A 145 -3.18 -0.69 -3.12
CA GLY A 145 -4.63 -0.65 -2.96
C GLY A 145 -5.36 -1.24 -4.18
N PRO A 146 -6.70 -1.37 -4.15
CA PRO A 146 -7.47 -1.58 -5.36
C PRO A 146 -7.25 -0.40 -6.32
N PRO A 147 -6.80 -0.61 -7.57
CA PRO A 147 -6.39 0.49 -8.46
C PRO A 147 -7.47 1.55 -8.69
N SER A 148 -8.74 1.14 -8.72
CA SER A 148 -9.86 2.07 -8.88
C SER A 148 -10.08 2.95 -7.66
N GLN A 149 -9.89 2.43 -6.44
CA GLN A 149 -10.05 3.17 -5.20
C GLN A 149 -8.91 4.18 -5.04
N LEU A 150 -7.66 3.72 -5.23
CA LEU A 150 -6.48 4.60 -5.26
C LEU A 150 -6.63 5.73 -6.27
N PHE A 151 -7.07 5.42 -7.49
CA PHE A 151 -7.28 6.45 -8.52
C PHE A 151 -8.32 7.48 -8.10
N ILE A 152 -9.47 7.05 -7.58
CA ILE A 152 -10.54 7.95 -7.15
C ILE A 152 -10.07 8.81 -5.97
N HIS A 153 -9.38 8.21 -5.00
CA HIS A 153 -8.83 8.94 -3.86
C HIS A 153 -7.82 10.00 -4.30
N ASN A 154 -6.81 9.60 -5.08
CA ASN A 154 -5.78 10.50 -5.60
C ASN A 154 -6.38 11.63 -6.46
N LEU A 155 -7.40 11.33 -7.27
CA LEU A 155 -8.11 12.32 -8.08
C LEU A 155 -8.87 13.32 -7.21
N ARG A 156 -9.48 12.87 -6.11
CA ARG A 156 -10.22 13.72 -5.18
C ARG A 156 -9.28 14.62 -4.36
N GLU A 157 -8.23 14.04 -3.77
CA GLU A 157 -7.18 14.77 -3.04
C GLU A 157 -6.54 15.85 -3.92
N ASN A 158 -6.25 15.52 -5.17
CA ASN A 158 -5.60 16.43 -6.11
C ASN A 158 -6.58 17.20 -7.01
N ALA A 159 -7.89 17.19 -6.72
CA ALA A 159 -8.91 17.76 -7.61
C ALA A 159 -8.65 19.23 -7.91
N PHE A 160 -8.27 20.02 -6.90
CA PHE A 160 -7.93 21.43 -7.09
C PHE A 160 -6.74 21.61 -8.05
N ASN A 161 -5.66 20.86 -7.85
CA ASN A 161 -4.46 20.93 -8.69
C ASN A 161 -4.77 20.54 -10.14
N VAL A 162 -5.55 19.47 -10.33
CA VAL A 162 -5.98 19.02 -11.65
C VAL A 162 -6.85 20.08 -12.34
N ILE A 163 -7.82 20.67 -11.63
CA ILE A 163 -8.66 21.74 -12.17
C ILE A 163 -7.81 22.97 -12.54
N MET A 164 -6.90 23.38 -11.66
CA MET A 164 -6.01 24.51 -11.93
C MET A 164 -5.11 24.25 -13.15
N MET A 165 -4.61 23.03 -13.31
CA MET A 165 -3.82 22.63 -14.47
C MET A 165 -4.65 22.70 -15.76
N VAL A 166 -5.90 22.25 -15.74
CA VAL A 166 -6.83 22.36 -16.87
C VAL A 166 -7.10 23.83 -17.22
N ILE A 167 -7.38 24.67 -16.23
CA ILE A 167 -7.61 26.11 -16.43
C ILE A 167 -6.37 26.79 -17.00
N ALA A 168 -5.19 26.53 -16.42
CA ALA A 168 -3.93 27.12 -16.88
C ALA A 168 -3.62 26.70 -18.33
N THR A 169 -3.88 25.43 -18.67
CA THR A 169 -3.70 24.91 -20.03
C THR A 169 -4.68 25.58 -21.00
N ALA A 170 -5.96 25.72 -20.62
CA ALA A 170 -6.96 26.38 -21.44
C ALA A 170 -6.65 27.86 -21.68
N LEU A 171 -6.27 28.59 -20.62
CA LEU A 171 -5.88 30.00 -20.71
C LEU A 171 -4.59 30.18 -21.51
N GLY A 172 -3.62 29.27 -21.36
CA GLY A 172 -2.39 29.27 -22.16
C GLY A 172 -2.66 29.10 -23.65
N ILE A 173 -3.51 28.12 -24.01
CA ILE A 173 -3.94 27.89 -25.40
C ILE A 173 -4.71 29.11 -25.93
N TYR A 174 -5.63 29.65 -25.14
CA TYR A 174 -6.39 30.85 -25.51
C TYR A 174 -5.48 32.06 -25.74
N GLY A 175 -4.55 32.33 -24.83
CA GLY A 175 -3.59 33.42 -24.93
C GLY A 175 -2.67 33.29 -26.15
N LEU A 176 -2.19 32.08 -26.44
CA LEU A 176 -1.38 31.81 -27.63
C LEU A 176 -2.18 32.07 -28.92
N ASN A 177 -3.44 31.63 -28.98
CA ASN A 177 -4.30 31.87 -30.13
C ASN A 177 -4.57 33.37 -30.34
N ALA A 178 -4.88 34.10 -29.28
CA ALA A 178 -5.08 35.55 -29.34
C ALA A 178 -3.81 36.29 -29.81
N LEU A 179 -2.63 35.88 -29.34
CA LEU A 179 -1.35 36.44 -29.74
C LEU A 179 -1.08 36.23 -31.24
N LEU A 180 -1.31 35.01 -31.75
CA LEU A 180 -1.14 34.69 -33.17
C LEU A 180 -2.09 35.52 -34.05
N HIS A 181 -3.35 35.67 -33.64
CA HIS A 181 -4.29 36.55 -34.33
C HIS A 181 -3.84 38.02 -34.32
N GLY A 182 -3.30 38.50 -33.19
CA GLY A 182 -2.74 39.84 -33.10
C GLY A 182 -1.57 40.06 -34.06
N PHE A 183 -0.65 39.09 -34.17
CA PHE A 183 0.45 39.16 -35.13
C PHE A 183 -0.01 39.15 -36.59
N ASP A 184 -1.00 38.31 -36.94
CA ASP A 184 -1.54 38.28 -38.30
C ASP A 184 -2.19 39.63 -38.69
N GLN A 185 -3.01 40.21 -37.81
CA GLN A 185 -3.63 41.52 -38.04
C GLN A 185 -2.58 42.63 -38.19
N ALA A 186 -1.57 42.67 -37.32
CA ALA A 186 -0.49 43.66 -37.40
C ALA A 186 0.33 43.54 -38.70
N MET A 187 0.58 42.31 -39.16
CA MET A 187 1.30 42.05 -40.42
C MET A 187 0.47 42.46 -41.65
N ARG A 188 -0.83 42.21 -41.65
CA ARG A 188 -1.75 42.66 -42.71
C ARG A 188 -1.78 44.18 -42.81
N ALA A 189 -1.97 44.87 -41.68
CA ALA A 189 -2.00 46.33 -41.65
C ALA A 189 -0.70 46.97 -42.17
N ARG A 190 0.47 46.39 -41.83
CA ARG A 190 1.76 46.84 -42.37
C ARG A 190 1.92 46.62 -43.86
N ARG A 191 1.39 45.51 -44.40
CA ARG A 191 1.43 45.24 -45.84
C ARG A 191 0.58 46.25 -46.61
N GLU A 192 -0.64 46.51 -46.12
CA GLU A 192 -1.56 47.50 -46.72
C GLU A 192 -0.96 48.91 -46.70
N ALA A 193 -0.36 49.34 -45.58
CA ALA A 193 0.30 50.64 -45.49
C ALA A 193 1.45 50.81 -46.52
N ARG A 194 2.25 49.75 -46.74
CA ARG A 194 3.36 49.77 -47.72
C ARG A 194 2.89 49.76 -49.17
N THR A 195 1.69 49.26 -49.46
CA THR A 195 1.13 49.30 -50.83
C THR A 195 0.56 50.66 -51.21
N LEU A 196 0.42 51.59 -50.26
CA LEU A 196 -0.09 52.95 -50.48
C LEU A 196 1.03 54.00 -50.60
N GLU A 197 2.28 53.62 -50.34
CA GLU A 197 3.51 54.41 -50.59
C GLU A 197 4.09 54.09 -51.98
#